data_AF-C1D1H0-F1
#
_entry.id   AF-C1D1H0-F1
#
_cell.length_a   1.000
_cell.length_b   1.000
_cell.length_c   1.000
_cell.angle_alpha   90.00
_cell.angle_beta   90.00
_cell.angle_gamma   90.00
#
_symmetry.space_group_name_H-M   'P 1'
#
loop_
_entity.id
_entity.type
_entity.pdbx_description
1 polymer ?
#
loop_
_entity_poly.entity_id
_entity_poly.type
_entity_poly.pdbx_seq_one_letter_code
_entity_poly.pdbx_strand_id
1 'polypeptide(L)'
;MKLPEVPGPQVSAGAKRLTRRAVLERWWMLPVAGTVGAFGFMGWYASQVTLGKRGAGEPGFQPGPAMRVATLSALSRDWADVNFSYAGRPCTLLRVPQAVPGGLEAPEGRHVVAFSRVCTHLGCAVNLVRDPEVLAFAFNYRPPRGEQHPQLGCRCHYSVFDPLRAGAAVFGKANGPLPRVRLELRGDDIYATGIEPAPQLGT
;
A
#
# COMPACT_ATOMS: atom_id res chain seq x y z
N MET A 1 -21.22 78.57 24.55
CA MET A 1 -20.86 77.68 23.44
C MET A 1 -19.49 77.07 23.77
N LYS A 2 -19.47 75.88 24.39
CA LYS A 2 -18.24 75.14 24.74
C LYS A 2 -17.86 74.29 23.53
N LEU A 3 -16.64 74.45 23.03
CA LEU A 3 -16.12 73.59 21.96
C LEU A 3 -15.90 72.17 22.49
N PRO A 4 -16.25 71.12 21.74
CA PRO A 4 -15.98 69.75 22.14
C PRO A 4 -14.48 69.45 22.02
N GLU A 5 -13.94 68.83 23.06
CA GLU A 5 -12.55 68.38 23.14
C GLU A 5 -12.37 67.13 22.27
N VAL A 6 -11.49 67.21 21.27
CA VAL A 6 -11.20 66.10 20.35
C VAL A 6 -10.21 65.15 21.04
N PRO A 7 -10.50 63.85 21.17
CA PRO A 7 -9.55 62.92 21.75
C PRO A 7 -8.36 62.71 20.81
N GLY A 8 -7.15 62.88 21.35
CA GLY A 8 -5.90 62.70 20.62
C GLY A 8 -5.68 61.26 20.13
N PRO A 9 -4.83 61.08 19.11
CA PRO A 9 -4.63 59.78 18.46
C PRO A 9 -4.06 58.74 19.45
N GLN A 10 -4.78 57.63 19.59
CA GLN A 10 -4.33 56.45 20.33
C GLN A 10 -3.09 55.87 19.63
N VAL A 11 -1.92 56.05 20.24
CA VAL A 11 -0.65 55.51 19.73
C VAL A 11 -0.73 53.99 19.79
N SER A 12 -0.77 53.37 18.62
CA SER A 12 -0.78 51.90 18.45
C SER A 12 0.35 51.26 19.24
N ALA A 13 0.05 50.18 19.97
CA ALA A 13 1.00 49.37 20.72
C ALA A 13 2.28 49.13 19.92
N GLY A 14 3.39 49.74 20.37
CA GLY A 14 4.67 49.66 19.70
C GLY A 14 5.14 48.21 19.57
N ALA A 15 5.46 47.79 18.34
CA ALA A 15 6.14 46.53 18.09
C ALA A 15 7.42 46.48 18.93
N LYS A 16 7.48 45.59 19.93
CA LYS A 16 8.65 45.42 20.80
C LYS A 16 9.85 45.09 19.91
N ARG A 17 10.82 46.00 19.81
CA ARG A 17 12.08 45.75 19.09
C ARG A 17 12.77 44.56 19.75
N LEU A 18 12.99 43.49 18.98
CA LEU A 18 13.74 42.32 19.43
C LEU A 18 15.19 42.76 19.74
N THR A 19 15.57 42.68 21.01
CA THR A 19 16.94 42.99 21.42
C THR A 19 17.85 41.78 21.18
N ARG A 20 19.12 42.03 20.88
CA ARG A 20 20.13 40.95 20.70
C ARG A 20 20.16 39.99 21.88
N ARG A 21 20.03 40.51 23.10
CA ARG A 21 19.95 39.73 24.34
C ARG A 21 18.73 38.81 24.37
N ALA A 22 17.55 39.33 24.04
CA ALA A 22 16.32 38.54 24.00
C ALA A 22 16.36 37.42 22.95
N VAL A 23 17.10 37.62 21.84
CA VAL A 23 17.34 36.58 20.84
C VAL A 23 18.28 35.49 21.38
N LEU A 24 19.40 35.87 21.99
CA LEU A 24 20.37 34.93 22.55
C LEU A 24 19.79 34.10 23.71
N GLU A 25 18.95 34.71 24.56
CA GLU A 25 18.25 34.02 25.66
C GLU A 25 17.25 32.96 25.18
N ARG A 26 16.78 33.05 23.93
CA ARG A 26 15.77 32.15 23.34
C ARG A 26 16.35 31.22 22.28
N TRP A 27 17.63 31.39 21.93
CA TRP A 27 18.32 30.61 20.91
C TRP A 27 18.30 29.11 21.18
N TRP A 28 18.35 28.69 22.44
CA TRP A 28 18.26 27.28 22.86
C TRP A 28 16.90 26.63 22.53
N MET A 29 15.84 27.41 22.32
CA MET A 29 14.53 26.87 21.96
C MET A 29 14.49 26.35 20.51
N LEU A 30 15.37 26.85 19.61
CA LEU A 30 15.41 26.38 18.23
C LEU A 30 15.77 24.88 18.11
N PRO A 31 16.89 24.38 18.70
CA PRO A 31 17.18 22.95 18.65
C PRO A 31 16.14 22.11 19.40
N VAL A 32 15.55 22.62 20.49
CA VAL A 32 14.47 21.92 21.20
C VAL A 32 13.22 21.79 20.34
N ALA A 33 12.77 22.88 19.70
CA ALA A 33 11.63 22.86 18.79
C ALA A 33 11.88 21.94 17.59
N GLY A 34 13.10 21.96 17.03
CA GLY A 34 13.50 21.03 15.97
C GLY A 34 13.43 19.58 16.42
N THR A 35 13.85 19.28 17.64
CA THR A 35 13.79 17.93 18.22
C THR A 35 12.35 17.48 18.41
N VAL A 36 11.49 18.31 19.02
CA VAL A 36 10.07 18.01 19.21
C VAL A 36 9.38 17.77 17.86
N GLY A 37 9.66 18.62 16.86
CA GLY A 37 9.15 18.45 15.50
C GLY A 37 9.56 17.12 14.87
N ALA A 38 10.84 16.74 15.00
CA ALA A 38 11.35 15.48 14.48
C ALA A 38 10.67 14.26 15.13
N PHE A 39 10.55 14.22 16.45
CA PHE A 39 9.86 13.13 17.16
C PHE A 39 8.36 13.09 16.85
N GLY A 40 7.70 14.25 16.76
CA GLY A 40 6.31 14.35 16.34
C GLY A 40 6.09 13.78 14.94
N PHE A 41 6.94 14.15 13.98
CA PHE A 41 6.91 13.61 12.62
C PHE A 41 7.18 12.11 12.59
N MET A 42 8.21 11.62 13.29
CA MET A 42 8.53 10.19 13.35
C MET A 42 7.37 9.38 13.94
N GLY A 43 6.72 9.89 15.00
CA GLY A 43 5.54 9.25 15.59
C GLY A 43 4.36 9.20 14.62
N TRP A 44 4.06 10.32 13.94
CA TRP A 44 3.02 10.36 12.90
C TRP A 44 3.32 9.39 11.76
N TYR A 45 4.55 9.40 11.24
CA TYR A 45 4.97 8.54 10.15
C TYR A 45 4.93 7.06 10.54
N ALA A 46 5.40 6.72 11.75
CA ALA A 46 5.31 5.35 12.27
C ALA A 46 3.85 4.88 12.32
N SER A 47 2.93 5.72 12.81
CA SER A 47 1.49 5.43 12.84
C SER A 47 0.92 5.18 11.43
N GLN A 48 1.27 6.00 10.44
CA GLN A 48 0.84 5.79 9.06
C GLN A 48 1.34 4.46 8.49
N VAL A 49 2.59 4.07 8.76
CA VAL A 49 3.17 2.84 8.24
C VAL A 49 2.61 1.58 8.95
N THR A 50 2.35 1.66 10.25
CA THR A 50 1.90 0.49 11.05
C THR A 50 0.39 0.32 11.05
N LEU A 51 -0.37 1.41 11.17
CA LEU A 51 -1.83 1.39 11.30
C LEU A 51 -2.55 1.82 10.02
N GLY A 52 -1.87 2.48 9.08
CA GLY A 52 -2.45 2.99 7.83
C GLY A 52 -2.60 1.95 6.71
N LYS A 53 -2.46 0.66 7.00
CA LYS A 53 -2.64 -0.42 6.00
C LYS A 53 -4.11 -0.50 5.57
N ARG A 54 -4.35 -0.46 4.25
CA ARG A 54 -5.69 -0.53 3.65
C ARG A 54 -5.91 -1.92 3.04
N GLY A 55 -7.10 -2.46 3.26
CA GLY A 55 -7.56 -3.67 2.59
C GLY A 55 -7.89 -3.42 1.11
N ALA A 56 -8.16 -4.50 0.38
CA ALA A 56 -8.50 -4.44 -1.05
C ALA A 56 -9.82 -3.73 -1.35
N GLY A 57 -10.78 -3.80 -0.42
CA GLY A 57 -12.15 -3.32 -0.65
C GLY A 57 -12.86 -4.09 -1.78
N GLU A 58 -13.99 -3.54 -2.23
CA GLU A 58 -14.77 -4.11 -3.33
C GLU A 58 -13.97 -4.12 -4.65
N PRO A 59 -14.12 -5.15 -5.51
CA PRO A 59 -13.43 -5.21 -6.79
C PRO A 59 -13.77 -4.04 -7.73
N GLY A 60 -12.75 -3.28 -8.13
CA GLY A 60 -12.89 -2.06 -8.93
C GLY A 60 -12.17 -2.12 -10.28
N PHE A 61 -12.49 -3.12 -11.11
CA PHE A 61 -11.74 -3.36 -12.35
C PHE A 61 -12.08 -2.37 -13.46
N GLN A 62 -11.05 -1.91 -14.18
CA GLN A 62 -11.18 -1.27 -15.48
C GLN A 62 -11.13 -2.34 -16.58
N PRO A 63 -12.10 -2.36 -17.51
CA PRO A 63 -12.11 -3.34 -18.59
C PRO A 63 -10.91 -3.14 -19.52
N GLY A 64 -10.42 -4.23 -20.09
CA GLY A 64 -9.33 -4.23 -21.06
C GLY A 64 -9.51 -5.31 -22.12
N PRO A 65 -8.60 -5.40 -23.11
CA PRO A 65 -8.68 -6.44 -24.13
C PRO A 65 -8.56 -7.82 -23.48
N ALA A 66 -9.36 -8.78 -23.94
CA ALA A 66 -9.27 -10.15 -23.46
C ALA A 66 -7.95 -10.79 -23.90
N MET A 67 -7.16 -11.29 -22.96
CA MET A 67 -5.88 -11.95 -23.22
C MET A 67 -5.88 -13.32 -22.58
N ARG A 68 -5.60 -14.36 -23.37
CA ARG A 68 -5.42 -15.72 -22.85
C ARG A 68 -4.17 -15.78 -21.97
N VAL A 69 -4.31 -16.28 -20.75
CA VAL A 69 -3.22 -16.34 -19.76
C VAL A 69 -2.67 -17.76 -19.63
N ALA A 70 -3.53 -18.72 -19.32
CA ALA A 70 -3.15 -20.12 -19.09
C ALA A 70 -4.37 -21.04 -19.21
N THR A 71 -4.15 -22.35 -19.33
CA THR A 71 -5.19 -23.35 -19.10
C THR A 71 -5.37 -23.58 -17.60
N LEU A 72 -6.56 -24.00 -17.16
CA LEU A 72 -6.79 -24.45 -15.78
C LEU A 72 -5.84 -25.58 -15.35
N SER A 73 -5.46 -26.45 -16.28
CA SER A 73 -4.53 -27.56 -16.03
C SER A 73 -3.13 -27.11 -15.65
N ALA A 74 -2.71 -25.91 -16.05
CA ALA A 74 -1.43 -25.33 -15.63
C ALA A 74 -1.39 -25.02 -14.12
N LEU A 75 -2.56 -24.91 -13.48
CA LEU A 75 -2.73 -24.65 -12.05
C LEU A 75 -3.13 -25.92 -11.29
N SER A 76 -2.30 -26.97 -11.40
CA SER A 76 -2.60 -28.33 -10.95
C SER A 76 -2.76 -28.48 -9.43
N ARG A 77 -2.15 -27.60 -8.63
CA ARG A 77 -2.18 -27.63 -7.16
C ARG A 77 -2.31 -26.23 -6.58
N ASP A 78 -2.70 -26.16 -5.32
CA ASP A 78 -2.73 -24.89 -4.60
C ASP A 78 -1.36 -24.24 -4.61
N TRP A 79 -1.36 -22.91 -4.79
CA TRP A 79 -0.18 -22.08 -4.96
C TRP A 79 0.59 -22.32 -6.26
N ALA A 80 0.09 -23.10 -7.22
CA ALA A 80 0.63 -23.05 -8.58
C ALA A 80 0.49 -21.62 -9.13
N ASP A 81 1.54 -21.12 -9.80
CA ASP A 81 1.58 -19.76 -10.32
C ASP A 81 2.00 -19.70 -11.79
N VAL A 82 1.42 -18.75 -12.53
CA VAL A 82 1.82 -18.40 -13.90
C VAL A 82 2.04 -16.90 -13.97
N ASN A 83 3.21 -16.50 -14.43
CA ASN A 83 3.53 -15.10 -14.65
C ASN A 83 3.16 -14.69 -16.08
N PHE A 84 2.54 -13.53 -16.21
CA PHE A 84 2.11 -12.98 -17.50
C PHE A 84 2.21 -11.46 -17.48
N SER A 85 1.90 -10.81 -18.60
CA SER A 85 1.80 -9.35 -18.68
C SER A 85 0.41 -8.94 -19.13
N TYR A 86 -0.17 -7.92 -18.52
CA TYR A 86 -1.49 -7.41 -18.87
C TYR A 86 -1.53 -5.90 -18.67
N ALA A 87 -2.15 -5.17 -19.62
CA ALA A 87 -2.19 -3.71 -19.62
C ALA A 87 -0.81 -3.05 -19.38
N GLY A 88 0.26 -3.61 -19.97
CA GLY A 88 1.63 -3.11 -19.84
C GLY A 88 2.30 -3.38 -18.48
N ARG A 89 1.71 -4.21 -17.62
CA ARG A 89 2.21 -4.49 -16.26
C ARG A 89 2.51 -5.98 -16.09
N PRO A 90 3.62 -6.35 -15.43
CA PRO A 90 3.84 -7.74 -15.03
C PRO A 90 2.77 -8.15 -14.01
N CYS A 91 2.23 -9.36 -14.17
CA CYS A 91 1.15 -9.93 -13.36
C CYS A 91 1.48 -11.38 -12.98
N THR A 92 0.79 -11.89 -11.97
CA THR A 92 0.83 -13.30 -11.56
C THR A 92 -0.59 -13.84 -11.45
N LEU A 93 -0.80 -15.05 -11.94
CA LEU A 93 -2.00 -15.86 -11.79
C LEU A 93 -1.70 -16.95 -10.76
N LEU A 94 -2.58 -17.16 -9.80
CA LEU A 94 -2.38 -18.08 -8.69
C LEU A 94 -3.62 -18.93 -8.47
N ARG A 95 -3.43 -20.24 -8.28
CA ARG A 95 -4.47 -21.05 -7.64
C ARG A 95 -4.37 -20.92 -6.12
N VAL A 96 -5.52 -20.72 -5.48
CA VAL A 96 -5.64 -20.55 -4.04
C VAL A 96 -6.64 -21.58 -3.46
N PRO A 97 -6.48 -21.96 -2.18
CA PRO A 97 -7.31 -23.00 -1.55
C PRO A 97 -8.76 -22.56 -1.24
N GLN A 98 -9.10 -21.27 -1.40
CA GLN A 98 -10.40 -20.72 -1.02
C GLN A 98 -10.80 -19.56 -1.94
N ALA A 99 -12.09 -19.25 -1.97
CA ALA A 99 -12.62 -18.08 -2.65
C ALA A 99 -12.01 -16.78 -2.07
N VAL A 100 -11.72 -15.83 -2.95
CA VAL A 100 -11.15 -14.52 -2.60
C VAL A 100 -11.91 -13.45 -3.40
N PRO A 101 -12.29 -12.30 -2.79
CA PRO A 101 -12.97 -11.23 -3.51
C PRO A 101 -12.23 -10.74 -4.76
N GLY A 102 -12.90 -10.83 -5.92
CA GLY A 102 -12.32 -10.51 -7.23
C GLY A 102 -11.53 -11.64 -7.87
N GLY A 103 -11.48 -12.82 -7.24
CA GLY A 103 -11.02 -14.06 -7.83
C GLY A 103 -12.08 -14.72 -8.73
N LEU A 104 -11.63 -15.68 -9.51
CA LEU A 104 -12.44 -16.54 -10.37
C LEU A 104 -12.65 -17.88 -9.68
N GLU A 105 -13.91 -18.27 -9.51
CA GLU A 105 -14.29 -19.64 -9.18
C GLU A 105 -14.34 -20.47 -10.46
N ALA A 106 -13.61 -21.57 -10.47
CA ALA A 106 -13.50 -22.50 -11.58
C ALA A 106 -14.13 -23.85 -11.18
N PRO A 107 -14.40 -24.75 -12.16
CA PRO A 107 -14.98 -26.06 -11.89
C PRO A 107 -14.24 -26.85 -10.81
N GLU A 108 -14.97 -27.74 -10.14
CA GLU A 108 -14.49 -28.57 -9.02
C GLU A 108 -14.06 -27.76 -7.78
N GLY A 109 -14.63 -26.57 -7.59
CA GLY A 109 -14.31 -25.73 -6.43
C GLY A 109 -12.89 -25.16 -6.46
N ARG A 110 -12.28 -25.07 -7.64
CA ARG A 110 -10.96 -24.45 -7.80
C ARG A 110 -11.10 -22.93 -7.74
N HIS A 111 -10.22 -22.28 -6.99
CA HIS A 111 -10.23 -20.82 -6.89
C HIS A 111 -8.94 -20.26 -7.48
N VAL A 112 -9.08 -19.23 -8.31
CA VAL A 112 -7.96 -18.60 -9.02
C VAL A 112 -8.00 -17.10 -8.82
N VAL A 113 -6.86 -16.51 -8.52
CA VAL A 113 -6.70 -15.05 -8.36
C VAL A 113 -5.58 -14.57 -9.25
N ALA A 114 -5.61 -13.30 -9.63
CA ALA A 114 -4.51 -12.68 -10.33
C ALA A 114 -4.27 -11.25 -9.84
N PHE A 115 -2.99 -10.87 -9.78
CA PHE A 115 -2.55 -9.58 -9.29
C PHE A 115 -1.45 -9.00 -10.16
N SER A 116 -1.39 -7.67 -10.22
CA SER A 116 -0.21 -6.95 -10.66
C SER A 116 0.98 -7.28 -9.75
N ARG A 117 2.14 -7.52 -10.36
CA ARG A 117 3.44 -7.73 -9.68
C ARG A 117 4.24 -6.43 -9.50
N VAL A 118 3.58 -5.28 -9.64
CA VAL A 118 4.17 -3.96 -9.36
C VAL A 118 3.80 -3.56 -7.94
N CYS A 119 4.81 -3.41 -7.08
CA CYS A 119 4.64 -3.02 -5.69
C CYS A 119 4.02 -1.62 -5.58
N THR A 120 3.00 -1.49 -4.75
CA THR A 120 2.24 -0.25 -4.53
C THR A 120 2.93 0.76 -3.61
N HIS A 121 4.15 0.47 -3.18
CA HIS A 121 5.03 1.45 -2.55
C HIS A 121 5.73 2.32 -3.60
N LEU A 122 6.71 1.76 -4.32
CA LEU A 122 7.56 2.47 -5.28
C LEU A 122 7.86 1.65 -6.55
N GLY A 123 6.98 0.69 -6.91
CA GLY A 123 7.01 0.05 -8.23
C GLY A 123 7.94 -1.15 -8.41
N CYS A 124 8.68 -1.58 -7.40
CA CYS A 124 9.51 -2.79 -7.48
C CYS A 124 8.69 -4.06 -7.81
N ALA A 125 9.35 -5.07 -8.38
CA ALA A 125 8.74 -6.36 -8.67
C ALA A 125 8.33 -7.12 -7.40
N VAL A 126 7.15 -7.75 -7.46
CA VAL A 126 6.58 -8.62 -6.43
C VAL A 126 6.58 -10.06 -6.92
N ASN A 127 6.98 -10.98 -6.05
CA ASN A 127 7.09 -12.41 -6.36
C ASN A 127 6.39 -13.25 -5.30
N LEU A 128 5.92 -14.44 -5.68
CA LEU A 128 5.42 -15.42 -4.72
C LEU A 128 6.58 -15.97 -3.88
N VAL A 129 6.48 -15.81 -2.57
CA VAL A 129 7.40 -16.37 -1.58
C VAL A 129 6.69 -17.54 -0.91
N ARG A 130 7.15 -18.74 -1.22
CA ARG A 130 6.48 -19.99 -0.81
C ARG A 130 6.88 -20.45 0.58
N ASP A 131 8.13 -20.21 0.95
CA ASP A 131 8.71 -20.65 2.21
C ASP A 131 8.55 -19.56 3.30
N PRO A 132 7.83 -19.85 4.39
CA PRO A 132 7.71 -18.92 5.53
C PRO A 132 9.04 -18.52 6.16
N GLU A 133 10.07 -19.37 6.11
CA GLU A 133 11.40 -19.03 6.63
C GLU A 133 12.11 -18.00 5.74
N VAL A 134 11.87 -18.03 4.43
CA VAL A 134 12.33 -16.97 3.52
C VAL A 134 11.60 -15.66 3.81
N LEU A 135 10.29 -15.69 4.14
CA LEU A 135 9.57 -14.50 4.59
C LEU A 135 10.17 -13.93 5.88
N ALA A 136 10.43 -14.78 6.86
CA ALA A 136 11.01 -14.37 8.13
C ALA A 136 12.40 -13.75 7.94
N PHE A 137 13.27 -14.38 7.15
CA PHE A 137 14.63 -13.92 6.92
C PHE A 137 14.71 -12.70 6.00
N ALA A 138 14.15 -12.78 4.79
CA ALA A 138 14.36 -11.77 3.75
C ALA A 138 13.38 -10.59 3.82
N PHE A 139 12.27 -10.72 4.56
CA PHE A 139 11.24 -9.69 4.68
C PHE A 139 10.99 -9.27 6.12
N ASN A 140 11.67 -9.87 7.12
CA ASN A 140 11.43 -9.62 8.54
C ASN A 140 9.95 -9.79 8.94
N TYR A 141 9.27 -10.74 8.31
CA TYR A 141 7.86 -10.99 8.51
C TYR A 141 7.59 -12.47 8.70
N ARG A 142 7.01 -12.82 9.85
CA ARG A 142 6.49 -14.16 10.11
C ARG A 142 4.97 -14.07 10.22
N PRO A 143 4.21 -14.66 9.29
CA PRO A 143 2.75 -14.69 9.39
C PRO A 143 2.29 -15.32 10.72
N PRO A 144 1.19 -14.83 11.33
CA PRO A 144 0.60 -15.44 12.52
C PRO A 144 0.26 -16.92 12.31
N ARG A 145 0.12 -17.65 13.43
CA ARG A 145 -0.35 -19.06 13.39
C ARG A 145 -1.74 -19.10 12.76
N GLY A 146 -1.90 -19.81 11.65
CA GLY A 146 -3.13 -19.88 10.86
C GLY A 146 -3.07 -19.14 9.51
N GLU A 147 -2.12 -18.22 9.34
CA GLU A 147 -1.89 -17.45 8.09
C GLU A 147 -0.57 -17.89 7.40
N GLN A 148 -0.06 -19.07 7.75
CA GLN A 148 1.19 -19.63 7.21
C GLN A 148 0.95 -20.26 5.84
N HIS A 149 0.90 -19.42 4.83
CA HIS A 149 0.82 -19.82 3.43
C HIS A 149 1.75 -18.95 2.58
N PRO A 150 1.99 -19.31 1.30
CA PRO A 150 2.71 -18.46 0.38
C PRO A 150 2.15 -17.04 0.33
N GLN A 151 3.06 -16.06 0.35
CA GLN A 151 2.75 -14.63 0.32
C GLN A 151 3.37 -13.98 -0.92
N LEU A 152 2.92 -12.78 -1.27
CA LEU A 152 3.50 -11.99 -2.35
C LEU A 152 4.47 -10.95 -1.76
N GLY A 153 5.78 -11.11 -2.02
CA GLY A 153 6.85 -10.32 -1.41
C GLY A 153 7.53 -9.34 -2.37
N CYS A 154 7.72 -8.09 -1.92
CA CYS A 154 8.58 -7.08 -2.53
C CYS A 154 9.86 -6.85 -1.72
N ARG A 155 11.02 -7.20 -2.30
CA ARG A 155 12.32 -7.17 -1.60
C ARG A 155 12.93 -5.78 -1.40
N CYS A 156 12.37 -4.72 -1.98
CA CYS A 156 12.97 -3.38 -1.91
C CYS A 156 12.81 -2.74 -0.52
N HIS A 157 11.62 -2.83 0.05
CA HIS A 157 11.30 -2.26 1.36
C HIS A 157 10.37 -3.21 2.14
N TYR A 158 10.65 -4.50 1.97
CA TYR A 158 10.05 -5.62 2.71
C TYR A 158 8.52 -5.65 2.72
N SER A 159 7.87 -5.15 1.67
CA SER A 159 6.40 -5.18 1.62
C SER A 159 5.90 -6.58 1.33
N VAL A 160 4.93 -7.04 2.11
CA VAL A 160 4.31 -8.36 1.95
C VAL A 160 2.82 -8.17 1.72
N PHE A 161 2.29 -8.89 0.74
CA PHE A 161 0.89 -8.84 0.34
C PHE A 161 0.28 -10.23 0.42
N ASP A 162 -0.96 -10.28 0.89
CA ASP A 162 -1.65 -11.54 1.13
C ASP A 162 -2.61 -11.88 -0.02
N PRO A 163 -2.33 -12.96 -0.79
CA PRO A 163 -3.19 -13.40 -1.89
C PRO A 163 -4.57 -13.88 -1.46
N LEU A 164 -4.74 -14.39 -0.23
CA LEU A 164 -6.05 -14.79 0.33
C LEU A 164 -6.86 -13.60 0.81
N ARG A 165 -6.20 -12.47 1.09
CA ARG A 165 -6.84 -11.20 1.46
C ARG A 165 -6.90 -10.23 0.29
N ALA A 166 -7.17 -10.77 -0.91
CA ALA A 166 -7.32 -10.01 -2.16
C ALA A 166 -6.12 -9.08 -2.47
N GLY A 167 -4.91 -9.50 -2.09
CA GLY A 167 -3.68 -8.73 -2.35
C GLY A 167 -3.41 -7.63 -1.33
N ALA A 168 -4.09 -7.61 -0.17
CA ALA A 168 -3.88 -6.61 0.87
C ALA A 168 -2.43 -6.56 1.35
N ALA A 169 -1.90 -5.35 1.60
CA ALA A 169 -0.58 -5.17 2.18
C ALA A 169 -0.63 -5.48 3.69
N VAL A 170 -0.03 -6.60 4.10
CA VAL A 170 -0.04 -7.07 5.48
C VAL A 170 1.23 -6.67 6.25
N PHE A 171 2.31 -6.33 5.54
CA PHE A 171 3.56 -5.91 6.16
C PHE A 171 4.39 -4.98 5.25
N GLY A 172 5.38 -4.31 5.85
CA GLY A 172 6.37 -3.47 5.16
C GLY A 172 5.90 -2.07 4.83
N LYS A 173 6.45 -1.43 3.79
CA LYS A 173 6.17 -0.02 3.46
C LYS A 173 4.90 0.23 2.64
N ALA A 174 4.46 -0.71 1.81
CA ALA A 174 3.24 -0.52 1.02
C ALA A 174 2.01 -0.40 1.93
N ASN A 175 1.20 0.64 1.74
CA ASN A 175 -0.04 0.84 2.51
C ASN A 175 -1.29 0.36 1.74
N GLY A 176 -1.22 0.24 0.42
CA GLY A 176 -2.33 -0.19 -0.43
C GLY A 176 -2.18 -1.62 -0.96
N PRO A 177 -3.30 -2.28 -1.30
CA PRO A 177 -3.33 -3.64 -1.86
C PRO A 177 -2.69 -3.70 -3.25
N LEU A 178 -2.25 -4.88 -3.69
CA LEU A 178 -1.91 -5.11 -5.09
C LEU A 178 -3.16 -5.05 -5.97
N PRO A 179 -3.11 -4.33 -7.11
CA PRO A 179 -4.23 -4.31 -8.05
C PRO A 179 -4.56 -5.70 -8.59
N ARG A 180 -5.83 -6.09 -8.47
CA ARG A 180 -6.36 -7.35 -9.01
C ARG A 180 -6.48 -7.29 -10.53
N VAL A 181 -6.33 -8.45 -11.17
CA VAL A 181 -6.64 -8.66 -12.59
C VAL A 181 -7.95 -9.43 -12.65
N ARG A 182 -8.92 -8.92 -13.43
CA ARG A 182 -10.18 -9.60 -13.68
C ARG A 182 -9.93 -10.81 -14.56
N LEU A 183 -10.43 -11.96 -14.10
CA LEU A 183 -10.29 -13.22 -14.80
C LEU A 183 -11.64 -13.72 -15.31
N GLU A 184 -11.62 -14.37 -16.46
CA GLU A 184 -12.76 -15.08 -17.04
C GLU A 184 -12.33 -16.47 -17.46
N LEU A 185 -13.17 -17.46 -17.21
CA LEU A 185 -12.99 -18.80 -17.75
C LEU A 185 -13.74 -18.94 -19.09
N ARG A 186 -13.06 -19.41 -20.12
CA ARG A 186 -13.65 -19.69 -21.44
C ARG A 186 -13.25 -21.10 -21.87
N GLY A 187 -14.15 -22.07 -21.65
CA GLY A 187 -13.79 -23.49 -21.70
C GLY A 187 -12.78 -23.82 -20.60
N ASP A 188 -11.62 -24.35 -20.98
CA ASP A 188 -10.54 -24.64 -20.03
C ASP A 188 -9.49 -23.52 -19.93
N ASP A 189 -9.63 -22.45 -20.72
CA ASP A 189 -8.69 -21.35 -20.80
C ASP A 189 -9.10 -20.18 -19.90
N ILE A 190 -8.14 -19.68 -19.13
CA ILE A 190 -8.27 -18.51 -18.28
C ILE A 190 -7.83 -17.28 -19.09
N TYR A 191 -8.69 -16.26 -19.12
CA TYR A 191 -8.44 -14.98 -19.76
C TYR A 191 -8.35 -13.87 -18.72
N ALA A 192 -7.45 -12.91 -18.93
CA ALA A 192 -7.48 -11.62 -18.28
C ALA A 192 -8.34 -10.65 -19.10
N THR A 193 -9.30 -9.98 -18.47
CA THR A 193 -10.27 -9.09 -19.16
C THR A 193 -10.40 -7.71 -18.54
N GLY A 194 -9.62 -7.42 -17.50
CA GLY A 194 -9.55 -6.11 -16.89
C GLY A 194 -8.52 -6.09 -15.77
N ILE A 195 -8.20 -4.90 -15.27
CA ILE A 195 -7.27 -4.73 -14.16
C ILE A 195 -7.70 -3.53 -13.32
N GLU A 196 -7.46 -3.61 -12.02
CA GLU A 196 -7.64 -2.45 -11.15
C GLU A 196 -6.58 -1.37 -11.42
N PRO A 197 -6.93 -0.09 -11.27
CA PRO A 197 -5.96 0.99 -11.38
C PRO A 197 -4.83 0.79 -10.35
N ALA A 198 -3.64 1.30 -10.68
CA ALA A 198 -2.61 1.43 -9.66
C ALA A 198 -3.12 2.37 -8.55
N PRO A 199 -3.02 2.00 -7.26
CA PRO A 199 -3.31 2.93 -6.21
C PRO A 199 -2.31 4.09 -6.26
N GLN A 200 -2.71 5.24 -5.74
CA GLN A 200 -1.80 6.36 -5.55
C GLN A 200 -0.65 5.91 -4.65
N LEU A 201 0.58 5.99 -5.17
CA LEU A 201 1.79 5.58 -4.48
C LEU A 201 2.11 6.58 -3.36
N GLY A 202 2.39 6.08 -2.16
CA GLY A 202 3.10 6.85 -1.12
C GLY A 202 2.38 8.03 -0.48
N THR A 203 1.21 7.80 0.15
CA THR A 203 0.79 8.63 1.30
C THR A 203 1.17 7.96 2.61
#